data_AF-A0A2V5VX41-F1
#
_entry.id   AF-A0A2V5VX41-F1
#
_cell.length_a   1.000
_cell.length_b   1.000
_cell.length_c   1.000
_cell.angle_alpha   90.00
_cell.angle_beta   90.00
_cell.angle_gamma   90.00
#
_symmetry.space_group_name_H-M   'P 1'
#
loop_
_entity.id
_entity.type
_entity.pdbx_description
1 polymer ?
#
loop_
_entity_poly.entity_id
_entity_poly.type
_entity_poly.pdbx_seq_one_letter_code
_entity_poly.pdbx_strand_id
1 'polypeptide(L)'
;MPNTPNISAPDLTQRPPRSPHCRLGGYVILPRLLDKGRATIAGSNGEFTYDAPLDQHIKDFLGLDFAVLKEQLAAGKGDGEILEWV
;
A
#
# COMPACT_ATOMS: atom_id res chain seq x y z
N MET A 1 -20.07 -10.94 -11.94
CA MET A 1 -19.44 -10.10 -10.90
C MET A 1 -17.99 -9.92 -11.31
N PRO A 2 -17.43 -8.71 -11.40
CA PRO A 2 -16.02 -8.58 -11.74
C PRO A 2 -15.19 -9.32 -10.68
N ASN A 3 -14.27 -10.17 -11.13
CA ASN A 3 -13.36 -10.93 -10.28
C ASN A 3 -12.66 -9.97 -9.32
N THR A 4 -13.04 -9.97 -8.04
CA THR A 4 -12.26 -9.28 -7.02
C THR A 4 -10.92 -9.98 -6.97
N PRO A 5 -9.80 -9.31 -7.30
CA PRO A 5 -8.50 -9.92 -7.16
C PRO A 5 -8.35 -10.37 -5.70
N ASN A 6 -7.96 -11.63 -5.48
CA ASN A 6 -7.81 -12.20 -4.16
C ASN A 6 -6.52 -11.66 -3.53
N ILE A 7 -6.56 -10.41 -3.08
CA ILE A 7 -5.44 -9.69 -2.49
C ILE A 7 -5.65 -9.71 -0.97
N SER A 8 -4.62 -10.09 -0.22
CA SER A 8 -4.64 -9.96 1.24
C SER A 8 -4.58 -8.48 1.59
N ALA A 9 -5.74 -7.89 1.91
CA ALA A 9 -5.87 -6.48 2.26
C ALA A 9 -6.30 -6.32 3.73
N PRO A 10 -5.68 -5.40 4.49
CA PRO A 10 -6.19 -5.04 5.80
C PRO A 10 -7.51 -4.27 5.68
N ASP A 11 -8.43 -4.52 6.60
CA ASP A 11 -9.64 -3.70 6.74
C ASP A 11 -9.36 -2.48 7.62
N LEU A 12 -9.21 -1.32 6.96
CA LEU A 12 -8.87 -0.07 7.62
C LEU A 12 -10.07 0.60 8.30
N THR A 13 -11.28 0.06 8.12
CA THR A 13 -12.46 0.47 8.90
C THR A 13 -12.41 -0.10 10.33
N GLN A 14 -11.72 -1.22 10.52
CA GLN A 14 -11.64 -1.94 11.80
C GLN A 14 -10.33 -1.66 12.54
N ARG A 15 -9.22 -1.49 11.81
CA ARG A 15 -7.90 -1.29 12.40
C ARG A 15 -7.09 -0.29 11.58
N PRO A 16 -6.31 0.60 12.21
CA PRO A 16 -5.43 1.49 11.47
C PRO A 16 -4.38 0.70 10.69
N PRO A 17 -3.85 1.25 9.58
CA PRO A 17 -2.74 0.64 8.87
C PRO A 17 -1.49 0.63 9.73
N ARG A 18 -0.47 -0.14 9.32
CA ARG A 18 0.79 -0.27 10.07
C ARG A 18 1.38 1.09 10.47
N SER A 19 2.10 1.07 11.59
CA SER A 19 2.75 2.26 12.15
C SER A 19 3.62 2.94 11.10
N PRO A 20 3.64 4.28 11.01
CA PRO A 20 4.55 5.01 10.13
C PRO A 20 6.02 4.69 10.37
N HIS A 21 6.38 4.27 11.60
CA HIS A 21 7.74 3.90 11.98
C HIS A 21 8.09 2.43 11.68
N CYS A 22 7.11 1.62 11.25
CA CYS A 22 7.37 0.25 10.81
C CYS A 22 8.28 0.30 9.57
N ARG A 23 9.25 -0.61 9.52
CA ARG A 23 10.25 -0.67 8.44
C ARG A 23 10.05 -1.93 7.61
N LEU A 24 10.16 -1.77 6.29
CA LEU A 24 10.29 -2.87 5.33
C LEU A 24 11.51 -2.59 4.47
N GLY A 25 12.51 -3.47 4.51
CA GLY A 25 13.77 -3.28 3.79
C GLY A 25 14.54 -2.00 4.15
N GLY A 26 14.34 -1.47 5.35
CA GLY A 26 14.94 -0.20 5.79
C GLY A 26 14.10 1.04 5.51
N TYR A 27 13.05 0.94 4.68
CA TYR A 27 12.14 2.04 4.39
C TYR A 27 11.04 2.15 5.45
N VAL A 28 10.94 3.33 6.07
CA VAL A 28 9.79 3.73 6.88
C VAL A 28 8.64 4.16 5.96
N ILE A 29 7.39 4.17 6.46
CA ILE A 29 6.18 4.55 5.71
C ILE A 29 5.80 3.56 4.59
N LEU A 30 6.74 2.86 3.95
CA LEU A 30 6.46 1.86 2.91
C LEU A 30 5.41 0.82 3.36
N PRO A 31 5.54 0.15 4.52
CA PRO A 31 4.52 -0.82 4.95
C PRO A 31 3.12 -0.21 5.05
N ARG A 32 3.05 1.04 5.54
CA ARG A 32 1.80 1.78 5.70
C ARG A 32 1.19 2.16 4.34
N LEU A 33 2.02 2.53 3.37
CA LEU A 33 1.59 2.80 2.00
C LEU A 33 0.98 1.55 1.37
N LEU A 34 1.64 0.39 1.50
CA LEU A 34 1.15 -0.87 0.94
C LEU A 34 -0.20 -1.29 1.53
N ASP A 35 -0.38 -1.11 2.84
CA ASP A 35 -1.67 -1.37 3.50
C ASP A 35 -2.79 -0.51 2.94
N LYS A 36 -2.54 0.80 2.78
CA LYS A 36 -3.50 1.74 2.20
C LYS A 36 -3.77 1.43 0.73
N GLY A 37 -2.75 1.05 -0.04
CA GLY A 37 -2.90 0.66 -1.44
C GLY A 37 -3.79 -0.57 -1.58
N ARG A 38 -3.54 -1.61 -0.77
CA ARG A 38 -4.35 -2.84 -0.75
C ARG A 38 -5.78 -2.58 -0.29
N ALA A 39 -5.97 -1.80 0.76
CA ALA A 39 -7.30 -1.42 1.24
C ALA A 39 -8.06 -0.56 0.21
N THR A 40 -7.37 0.26 -0.58
CA THR A 40 -7.98 1.01 -1.68
C THR A 40 -8.49 0.09 -2.78
N ILE A 41 -7.75 -0.97 -3.10
CA ILE A 41 -8.17 -1.95 -4.12
C ILE A 41 -9.33 -2.81 -3.60
N ALA A 42 -9.29 -3.19 -2.33
CA ALA A 42 -10.33 -3.97 -1.67
C ALA A 42 -11.59 -3.15 -1.30
N GLY A 43 -11.54 -1.81 -1.37
CA GLY A 43 -12.63 -0.93 -0.96
C GLY A 43 -12.80 -0.80 0.57
N SER A 44 -11.80 -1.20 1.35
CA SER A 44 -11.81 -1.25 2.82
C SER A 44 -10.97 -0.14 3.47
N ASN A 45 -10.83 1.02 2.81
CA ASN A 45 -9.94 2.11 3.25
C ASN A 45 -10.40 2.85 4.53
N GLY A 46 -11.69 2.84 4.87
CA GLY A 46 -12.23 3.64 5.97
C GLY A 46 -11.88 5.13 5.83
N GLU A 47 -11.30 5.71 6.88
CA GLU A 47 -10.85 7.12 6.90
C GLU A 47 -9.46 7.34 6.29
N PHE A 48 -8.78 6.26 5.87
CA PHE A 48 -7.41 6.35 5.36
C PHE A 48 -7.40 6.47 3.84
N THR A 49 -6.84 7.55 3.33
CA THR A 49 -6.74 7.82 1.89
C THR A 49 -5.36 7.45 1.36
N TYR A 50 -5.27 6.55 0.37
CA TYR A 50 -4.03 6.31 -0.39
C TYR A 50 -3.62 7.56 -1.18
N ASP A 51 -2.32 7.76 -1.38
CA ASP A 51 -1.75 8.97 -2.02
C ASP A 51 -1.88 10.24 -1.15
N ALA A 52 -1.83 10.08 0.17
CA ALA A 52 -1.88 11.18 1.12
C ALA A 52 -0.58 12.01 1.12
N PRO A 53 -0.56 13.23 1.70
CA PRO A 53 0.66 14.06 1.75
C PRO A 53 1.88 13.36 2.35
N LEU A 54 1.68 12.49 3.35
CA LEU A 54 2.76 11.70 3.95
C LEU A 54 3.32 10.65 2.97
N ASP A 55 2.47 10.10 2.11
CA ASP A 55 2.85 9.10 1.13
C ASP A 55 3.72 9.75 0.02
N GLN A 56 3.46 11.00 -0.36
CA GLN A 56 4.25 11.71 -1.38
C GLN A 56 5.76 11.69 -1.08
N HIS A 57 6.16 11.74 0.19
CA HIS A 57 7.58 11.69 0.56
C HIS A 57 8.28 10.42 0.06
N ILE A 58 7.60 9.27 0.10
CA ILE A 58 8.20 8.01 -0.36
C ILE A 58 8.13 7.88 -1.88
N LYS A 59 7.10 8.48 -2.49
CA LYS A 59 6.97 8.64 -3.94
C LYS A 59 8.18 9.37 -4.51
N ASP A 60 8.51 10.52 -3.94
CA ASP A 60 9.61 11.37 -4.37
C ASP A 60 10.97 10.73 -4.05
N PHE A 61 11.09 10.08 -2.89
CA PHE A 61 12.34 9.42 -2.48
C PHE A 61 12.70 8.22 -3.36
N LEU A 62 11.73 7.39 -3.74
CA LEU A 62 11.94 6.18 -4.54
C LEU A 62 11.68 6.39 -6.03
N GLY A 63 11.20 7.58 -6.43
CA GLY A 63 10.83 7.87 -7.82
C GLY A 63 9.67 7.00 -8.32
N LEU A 64 8.76 6.60 -7.43
CA LEU A 64 7.68 5.67 -7.74
C LEU A 64 6.46 6.38 -8.34
N ASP A 65 5.77 5.70 -9.24
CA ASP A 65 4.40 6.06 -9.61
C ASP A 65 3.42 5.23 -8.79
N PHE A 66 2.54 5.91 -8.05
CA PHE A 66 1.53 5.25 -7.22
C PHE A 66 0.43 4.56 -8.02
N ALA A 67 0.19 4.97 -9.27
CA ALA A 67 -0.67 4.22 -10.17
C ALA A 67 -0.05 2.86 -10.49
N VAL A 68 1.23 2.83 -10.84
CA VAL A 68 1.99 1.60 -11.13
C VAL A 68 2.09 0.72 -9.87
N LEU A 69 2.40 1.31 -8.71
CA LEU A 69 2.43 0.57 -7.45
C LEU A 69 1.07 -0.09 -7.15
N LYS A 70 -0.04 0.61 -7.41
CA LYS A 70 -1.38 0.06 -7.22
C LYS A 70 -1.66 -1.12 -8.16
N GLU A 71 -1.15 -1.09 -9.40
CA GLU A 71 -1.23 -2.23 -10.32
C GLU A 71 -0.42 -3.43 -9.81
N GLN A 72 0.79 -3.19 -9.30
CA GLN A 72 1.62 -4.25 -8.69
C GLN A 72 0.92 -4.89 -7.48
N LEU A 73 0.26 -4.08 -6.65
CA LEU A 73 -0.55 -4.57 -5.54
C LEU A 73 -1.80 -5.32 -6.02
N ALA A 74 -2.43 -4.87 -7.11
CA ALA A 74 -3.59 -5.53 -7.71
C ALA A 74 -3.26 -6.90 -8.30
N ALA A 75 -2.00 -7.09 -8.75
CA ALA A 75 -1.46 -8.37 -9.17
C ALA A 75 -1.26 -9.37 -8.00
N GLY A 76 -1.51 -8.96 -6.75
CA GLY A 76 -1.42 -9.83 -5.58
C GLY A 76 -0.04 -9.91 -4.94
N LYS A 77 0.90 -9.02 -5.32
CA LYS A 77 2.27 -9.02 -4.79
C LYS A 77 2.33 -8.79 -3.28
N GLY A 78 3.11 -9.62 -2.61
CA GLY A 78 3.43 -9.51 -1.20
C GLY A 78 4.41 -8.37 -0.89
N ASP A 79 4.63 -8.10 0.39
CA ASP A 79 5.54 -7.03 0.83
C ASP A 79 6.98 -7.26 0.36
N GLY A 80 7.46 -8.51 0.40
CA GLY A 80 8.80 -8.86 -0.07
C GLY A 80 8.97 -8.63 -1.58
N GLU A 81 7.98 -9.03 -2.38
CA GLU A 81 8.02 -8.84 -3.84
C GLU A 81 7.95 -7.37 -4.24
N ILE A 82 7.20 -6.55 -3.49
CA ILE A 82 7.21 -5.10 -3.70
C ILE A 82 8.56 -4.53 -3.28
N LEU A 83 9.14 -4.99 -2.16
CA LEU A 83 10.44 -4.50 -1.72
C LEU A 83 11.56 -4.83 -2.72
N GLU A 84 11.52 -5.98 -3.39
CA GLU A 84 12.48 -6.31 -4.46
C GLU A 84 12.28 -5.50 -5.74
N TRP A 85 11.05 -5.02 -5.96
CA TRP A 85 10.72 -4.21 -7.14
C TRP A 85 11.12 -2.73 -6.98
N VAL A 86 11.14 -2.23 -5.75
CA VAL A 86 11.40 -0.83 -5.40
C VAL A 86 12.87 -0.59 -5.09
#